data_AF-A0A5C9BZW3-F1
#
_entry.id   AF-A0A5C9BZW3-F1
#
_cell.length_a   1.000
_cell.length_b   1.000
_cell.length_c   1.000
_cell.angle_alpha   90.00
_cell.angle_beta   90.00
_cell.angle_gamma   90.00
#
_symmetry.space_group_name_H-M   'P 1'
#
loop_
_entity.id
_entity.type
_entity.pdbx_description
1 polymer ?
#
loop_
_entity_poly.entity_id
_entity_poly.type
_entity_poly.pdbx_seq_one_letter_code
_entity_poly.pdbx_strand_id
1 'polypeptide(L)'
;MGKIVLISLLVLASVLLWRNWSRQRRGAYIAAYPYQRFLDQRLAARRPELSAEQRSEVFAALDDYFQLCRKAGRRMVAMPSQAVDDAWHEFILFTRQYDTFCRHAFGRFLHHTPAEAMSTPTQASDSLKRAWRLACAHEKINPKAPERLPRLFALDAALGIAGGFVYQLDCLAASGGAAGSGYCASHIGCSGSSGGCSGDSGSSDGGGCGGGCGGGGD
;
A
#
# COMPACT_ATOMS: atom_id res chain seq x y z
N MET A 1 -3.44 -25.39 -41.49
CA MET A 1 -2.82 -24.88 -40.24
C MET A 1 -2.75 -23.35 -40.16
N GLY A 2 -2.31 -22.63 -41.21
CA GLY A 2 -2.18 -21.15 -41.16
C GLY A 2 -3.46 -20.37 -40.80
N LYS A 3 -4.64 -20.80 -41.26
CA LYS A 3 -5.93 -20.17 -40.91
C LYS A 3 -6.25 -20.29 -39.41
N ILE A 4 -5.95 -21.45 -38.81
CA ILE A 4 -6.18 -21.69 -37.36
C ILE A 4 -5.21 -20.82 -36.54
N VAL A 5 -3.95 -20.72 -36.95
CA VAL A 5 -2.97 -19.84 -36.28
C VAL A 5 -3.40 -18.38 -36.37
N LEU A 6 -3.84 -17.92 -37.55
CA LEU A 6 -4.33 -16.55 -37.74
C LEU A 6 -5.56 -16.25 -36.87
N ILE A 7 -6.54 -17.15 -36.82
CA ILE A 7 -7.73 -17.00 -35.97
C ILE A 7 -7.32 -16.95 -34.49
N SER A 8 -6.43 -17.84 -34.04
CA SER A 8 -5.94 -17.84 -32.66
C SER A 8 -5.23 -16.54 -32.28
N LEU A 9 -4.41 -15.98 -33.17
CA LEU A 9 -3.74 -14.70 -32.96
C LEU A 9 -4.73 -13.53 -32.90
N LEU A 10 -5.75 -13.51 -33.76
CA LEU A 10 -6.81 -12.49 -33.75
C LEU A 10 -7.65 -12.54 -32.47
N VAL A 11 -8.02 -13.75 -32.01
CA VAL A 11 -8.74 -13.94 -30.75
C VAL A 11 -7.88 -13.46 -29.58
N LEU A 12 -6.60 -13.84 -29.54
CA LEU A 12 -5.69 -13.40 -28.50
C LEU A 12 -5.55 -11.87 -28.47
N ALA A 13 -5.34 -11.24 -29.63
CA ALA A 13 -5.24 -9.78 -29.75
C ALA A 13 -6.53 -9.10 -29.26
N SER A 14 -7.69 -9.61 -29.66
CA SER A 14 -9.00 -9.10 -29.24
C SER A 14 -9.18 -9.17 -27.72
N VAL A 15 -8.79 -10.30 -27.10
CA VAL A 15 -8.83 -10.48 -25.64
C VAL A 15 -7.89 -9.51 -24.93
N LEU A 16 -6.67 -9.29 -25.45
CA LEU A 16 -5.70 -8.36 -24.86
C LEU A 16 -6.20 -6.91 -24.94
N LEU A 17 -6.74 -6.50 -26.09
CA LEU A 17 -7.32 -5.17 -26.29
C LEU A 17 -8.51 -4.93 -25.34
N TRP A 18 -9.44 -5.89 -25.27
CA TRP A 18 -10.59 -5.80 -24.37
C TRP A 18 -10.16 -5.74 -22.90
N ARG A 19 -9.16 -6.52 -22.48
CA ARG A 19 -8.61 -6.48 -21.12
C ARG A 19 -7.99 -5.13 -20.81
N ASN A 20 -7.25 -4.53 -21.74
CA ASN A 20 -6.64 -3.23 -21.55
C ASN A 20 -7.71 -2.12 -21.46
N TRP A 21 -8.67 -2.12 -22.39
CA TRP A 21 -9.79 -1.18 -22.38
C TRP A 21 -10.62 -1.28 -21.09
N SER A 22 -10.95 -2.50 -20.66
CA SER A 22 -11.67 -2.76 -19.41
C SER A 22 -10.90 -2.23 -18.19
N ARG A 23 -9.57 -2.44 -18.15
CA ARG A 23 -8.70 -1.88 -17.10
C ARG A 23 -8.75 -0.36 -17.08
N GLN A 24 -8.62 0.30 -18.23
CA GLN A 24 -8.66 1.76 -18.33
C GLN A 24 -10.01 2.32 -17.88
N ARG A 25 -11.12 1.75 -18.39
CA ARG A 25 -12.48 2.14 -18.03
C ARG A 25 -12.73 2.05 -16.53
N ARG A 26 -12.28 0.97 -15.88
CA ARG A 26 -12.38 0.79 -14.42
C ARG A 26 -11.62 1.88 -13.64
N GLY A 27 -10.45 2.27 -14.15
CA GLY A 27 -9.66 3.35 -13.52
C GLY A 27 -10.31 4.72 -13.64
N ALA A 28 -10.84 5.02 -14.82
CA ALA A 28 -11.60 6.25 -15.06
C ALA A 28 -12.86 6.32 -14.20
N TYR A 29 -13.54 5.18 -14.01
CA TYR A 29 -14.71 5.10 -13.13
C TYR A 29 -14.37 5.42 -11.67
N ILE A 30 -13.26 4.90 -11.14
CA ILE A 30 -12.78 5.21 -9.78
C ILE A 30 -12.49 6.72 -9.67
N ALA A 31 -11.71 7.26 -10.60
CA ALA A 31 -11.29 8.67 -10.61
C ALA A 31 -12.45 9.68 -10.74
N ALA A 32 -13.51 9.30 -11.44
CA ALA A 32 -14.68 10.15 -11.65
C ALA A 32 -15.76 9.97 -10.56
N TYR A 33 -15.55 9.07 -9.60
CA TYR A 33 -16.57 8.77 -8.60
C TYR A 33 -16.73 9.92 -7.60
N PRO A 34 -17.96 10.42 -7.34
CA PRO A 34 -18.15 11.62 -6.54
C PRO A 34 -18.18 11.32 -5.03
N TYR A 35 -17.05 10.86 -4.47
CA TYR A 35 -16.94 10.46 -3.05
C TYR A 35 -17.42 11.57 -2.10
N GLN A 36 -16.90 12.79 -2.29
CA GLN A 36 -17.18 13.93 -1.43
C GLN A 36 -18.68 14.26 -1.35
N ARG A 37 -19.42 14.12 -2.45
CA ARG A 37 -20.87 14.37 -2.48
C ARG A 37 -21.63 13.47 -1.49
N PHE A 38 -21.19 12.24 -1.32
CA PHE A 38 -21.91 11.25 -0.51
C PHE A 38 -21.34 11.08 0.90
N LEU A 39 -20.04 11.32 1.07
CA LEU A 39 -19.31 10.95 2.27
C LEU A 39 -18.91 12.15 3.14
N ASP A 40 -18.93 13.39 2.63
CA ASP A 40 -18.38 14.55 3.35
C ASP A 40 -19.02 14.75 4.73
N GLN A 41 -20.35 14.76 4.80
CA GLN A 41 -21.06 14.93 6.07
C GLN A 41 -20.82 13.78 7.06
N ARG A 42 -20.67 12.55 6.54
CA ARG A 42 -20.41 11.35 7.36
C ARG A 42 -19.00 11.40 7.94
N LEU A 43 -18.01 11.73 7.10
CA LEU A 43 -16.63 11.89 7.55
C LEU A 43 -16.49 13.06 8.51
N ALA A 44 -17.16 14.19 8.27
CA ALA A 44 -17.18 15.33 9.19
C ALA A 44 -17.77 14.97 10.56
N ALA A 45 -18.82 14.15 10.59
CA ALA A 45 -19.40 13.67 11.86
C ALA A 45 -18.47 12.71 12.61
N ARG A 46 -17.75 11.84 11.88
CA ARG A 46 -16.81 10.86 12.46
C ARG A 46 -15.47 11.48 12.89
N ARG A 47 -15.01 12.49 12.16
CA ARG A 47 -13.75 13.20 12.31
C ARG A 47 -14.01 14.71 12.35
N PRO A 48 -14.65 15.23 13.42
CA PRO A 48 -14.98 16.65 13.55
C PRO A 48 -13.76 17.57 13.59
N GLU A 49 -12.57 17.01 13.86
CA GLU A 49 -11.29 17.71 13.82
C GLU A 49 -10.85 18.12 12.40
N LEU A 50 -11.41 17.50 11.34
CA LEU A 50 -10.99 17.75 9.96
C LEU A 50 -11.74 18.90 9.30
N SER A 51 -11.00 19.84 8.71
CA SER A 51 -11.53 20.88 7.83
C SER A 51 -12.10 20.30 6.53
N ALA A 52 -12.85 21.09 5.78
CA ALA A 52 -13.40 20.67 4.48
C ALA A 52 -12.30 20.34 3.45
N GLU A 53 -11.21 21.10 3.49
CA GLU A 53 -10.02 20.88 2.66
C GLU A 53 -9.33 19.57 3.03
N GLN A 54 -9.12 19.32 4.32
CA GLN A 54 -8.52 18.08 4.81
C GLN A 54 -9.38 16.85 4.46
N ARG A 55 -10.72 16.94 4.57
CA ARG A 55 -11.62 15.87 4.12
C ARG A 55 -11.52 15.63 2.61
N SER A 56 -11.33 16.69 1.83
CA SER A 56 -11.09 16.58 0.38
C SER A 56 -9.78 15.82 0.08
N GLU A 57 -8.73 16.05 0.87
CA GLU A 57 -7.47 15.28 0.79
C GLU A 57 -7.67 13.81 1.15
N VAL A 58 -8.48 13.52 2.17
CA VAL A 58 -8.86 12.14 2.54
C VAL A 58 -9.59 11.45 1.39
N PHE A 59 -10.51 12.12 0.69
CA PHE A 59 -11.20 11.54 -0.46
C PHE A 59 -10.27 11.34 -1.66
N ALA A 60 -9.30 12.23 -1.89
CA ALA A 60 -8.27 12.02 -2.89
C ALA A 60 -7.40 10.80 -2.55
N ALA A 61 -7.06 10.60 -1.28
CA ALA A 61 -6.31 9.43 -0.81
C ALA A 61 -7.16 8.14 -0.88
N LEU A 62 -8.48 8.22 -0.66
CA LEU A 62 -9.41 7.11 -0.86
C LEU A 62 -9.47 6.67 -2.33
N ASP A 63 -9.48 7.62 -3.27
CA ASP A 63 -9.36 7.32 -4.70
C ASP A 63 -8.08 6.54 -4.97
N ASP A 64 -6.93 7.06 -4.53
CA ASP A 64 -5.64 6.38 -4.67
C ASP A 64 -5.73 4.95 -4.17
N TYR A 65 -6.21 4.75 -2.94
CA TYR A 65 -6.33 3.41 -2.37
C TYR A 65 -7.15 2.46 -3.26
N PHE A 66 -8.28 2.91 -3.80
CA PHE A 66 -9.04 2.10 -4.74
C PHE A 66 -8.30 1.87 -6.07
N GLN A 67 -7.52 2.82 -6.56
CA GLN A 67 -6.63 2.59 -7.70
C GLN A 67 -5.57 1.52 -7.39
N LEU A 68 -4.99 1.53 -6.18
CA LEU A 68 -4.07 0.50 -5.72
C LEU A 68 -4.75 -0.88 -5.69
N CYS A 69 -5.95 -1.00 -5.10
CA CYS A 69 -6.72 -2.24 -5.06
C CYS A 69 -7.03 -2.77 -6.48
N ARG A 70 -7.43 -1.88 -7.40
CA ARG A 70 -7.66 -2.22 -8.81
C ARG A 70 -6.40 -2.78 -9.47
N LYS A 71 -5.25 -2.13 -9.28
CA LYS A 71 -3.95 -2.59 -9.80
C LYS A 71 -3.49 -3.90 -9.16
N ALA A 72 -3.79 -4.12 -7.88
CA ALA A 72 -3.43 -5.35 -7.16
C ALA A 72 -4.25 -6.57 -7.61
N GLY A 73 -5.45 -6.35 -8.15
CA GLY A 73 -6.35 -7.39 -8.62
C GLY A 73 -7.04 -8.10 -7.47
N ARG A 74 -6.68 -9.37 -7.21
CA ARG A 74 -7.22 -10.18 -6.09
C ARG A 74 -6.27 -10.23 -4.89
N ARG A 75 -5.09 -9.63 -4.98
CA ARG A 75 -4.11 -9.61 -3.88
C ARG A 75 -4.52 -8.56 -2.86
N MET A 76 -4.47 -8.93 -1.59
CA MET A 76 -4.75 -8.03 -0.48
C MET A 76 -3.79 -6.83 -0.48
N VAL A 77 -4.35 -5.64 -0.19
CA VAL A 77 -3.64 -4.36 -0.04
C VAL A 77 -4.03 -3.82 1.33
N ALA A 78 -3.03 -3.63 2.18
CA ALA A 78 -3.19 -3.03 3.49
C ALA A 78 -3.71 -1.59 3.37
N MET A 79 -4.56 -1.16 4.30
CA MET A 79 -4.88 0.27 4.47
C MET A 79 -3.82 0.92 5.38
N PRO A 80 -3.01 1.88 4.87
CA PRO A 80 -1.94 2.52 5.64
C PRO A 80 -2.35 3.87 6.25
N SER A 81 -3.63 4.26 6.16
CA SER A 81 -4.14 5.52 6.73
C SER A 81 -5.46 5.27 7.43
N GLN A 82 -5.54 5.66 8.70
CA GLN A 82 -6.74 5.58 9.51
C GLN A 82 -7.83 6.55 9.01
N ALA A 83 -7.46 7.75 8.57
CA ALA A 83 -8.43 8.71 8.03
C ALA A 83 -9.10 8.18 6.74
N VAL A 84 -8.32 7.53 5.87
CA VAL A 84 -8.86 6.87 4.67
C VAL A 84 -9.67 5.63 5.03
N ASP A 85 -9.24 4.88 6.05
CA ASP A 85 -10.00 3.75 6.57
C ASP A 85 -11.39 4.18 7.06
N ASP A 86 -11.47 5.28 7.83
CA ASP A 86 -12.73 5.85 8.30
C ASP A 86 -13.64 6.30 7.16
N ALA A 87 -13.09 6.97 6.14
CA ALA A 87 -13.86 7.35 4.96
C ALA A 87 -14.38 6.12 4.18
N TRP A 88 -13.57 5.06 4.07
CA TRP A 88 -14.00 3.82 3.43
C TRP A 88 -15.08 3.09 4.26
N HIS A 89 -14.95 3.07 5.58
CA HIS A 89 -15.97 2.54 6.48
C HIS A 89 -17.32 3.21 6.27
N GLU A 90 -17.36 4.55 6.22
CA GLU A 90 -18.59 5.29 5.94
C GLU A 90 -19.16 4.95 4.56
N PHE A 91 -18.31 4.68 3.57
CA PHE A 91 -18.78 4.29 2.24
C PHE A 91 -19.46 2.91 2.22
N ILE A 92 -18.95 1.94 2.99
CA ILE A 92 -19.50 0.57 3.04
C ILE A 92 -20.93 0.56 3.58
N LEU A 93 -21.28 1.53 4.44
CA LEU A 93 -22.64 1.66 4.98
C LEU A 93 -23.68 1.99 3.89
N PHE A 94 -23.28 2.59 2.77
CA PHE A 94 -24.13 2.76 1.59
C PHE A 94 -24.15 1.48 0.76
N THR A 95 -24.61 0.38 1.34
CA THR A 95 -24.41 -0.99 0.85
C THR A 95 -24.74 -1.21 -0.63
N ARG A 96 -25.86 -0.66 -1.13
CA ARG A 96 -26.26 -0.76 -2.54
C ARG A 96 -25.34 0.02 -3.48
N GLN A 97 -24.98 1.23 -3.09
CA GLN A 97 -24.07 2.10 -3.83
C GLN A 97 -22.65 1.52 -3.81
N TYR A 98 -22.21 1.00 -2.67
CA TYR A 98 -20.91 0.37 -2.50
C TYR A 98 -20.79 -0.91 -3.34
N ASP A 99 -21.79 -1.80 -3.32
CA ASP A 99 -21.82 -2.97 -4.21
C ASP A 99 -21.78 -2.57 -5.69
N THR A 100 -22.57 -1.57 -6.09
CA THR A 100 -22.57 -1.03 -7.46
C THR A 100 -21.20 -0.48 -7.83
N PHE A 101 -20.59 0.31 -6.95
CA PHE A 101 -19.25 0.84 -7.11
C PHE A 101 -18.24 -0.29 -7.29
N CYS A 102 -18.24 -1.30 -6.43
CA CYS A 102 -17.31 -2.41 -6.50
C CYS A 102 -17.43 -3.21 -7.82
N ARG A 103 -18.65 -3.45 -8.30
CA ARG A 103 -18.88 -4.12 -9.59
C ARG A 103 -18.29 -3.33 -10.76
N HIS A 104 -18.42 -2.00 -10.75
CA HIS A 104 -17.88 -1.15 -11.82
C HIS A 104 -16.37 -0.92 -11.69
N ALA A 105 -15.86 -0.71 -10.47
CA ALA A 105 -14.45 -0.41 -10.20
C ALA A 105 -13.56 -1.66 -10.29
N PHE A 106 -14.02 -2.79 -9.74
CA PHE A 106 -13.21 -4.00 -9.56
C PHE A 106 -13.74 -5.21 -10.31
N GLY A 107 -15.01 -5.19 -10.76
CA GLY A 107 -15.69 -6.37 -11.33
C GLY A 107 -16.02 -7.43 -10.28
N ARG A 108 -15.96 -7.09 -8.99
CA ARG A 108 -16.21 -7.95 -7.84
C ARG A 108 -16.41 -7.09 -6.60
N PHE A 109 -17.01 -7.64 -5.56
CA PHE A 109 -17.03 -6.99 -4.25
C PHE A 109 -15.60 -6.84 -3.69
N LEU A 110 -15.26 -5.67 -3.17
CA LEU A 110 -14.03 -5.44 -2.43
C LEU A 110 -14.35 -5.52 -0.94
N HIS A 111 -13.97 -6.62 -0.31
CA HIS A 111 -14.11 -6.76 1.13
C HIS A 111 -13.14 -5.83 1.84
N HIS A 112 -13.65 -5.18 2.87
CA HIS A 112 -12.87 -4.36 3.77
C HIS A 112 -12.24 -5.24 4.85
N THR A 113 -11.02 -4.90 5.24
CA THR A 113 -10.31 -5.50 6.37
C THR A 113 -9.69 -4.34 7.14
N PRO A 114 -10.16 -4.06 8.38
CA PRO A 114 -9.74 -2.89 9.12
C PRO A 114 -8.22 -2.78 9.30
N ALA A 115 -7.71 -1.55 9.34
CA ALA A 115 -6.30 -1.29 9.50
C ALA A 115 -5.75 -1.82 10.85
N GLU A 116 -6.57 -1.84 11.90
CA GLU A 116 -6.25 -2.34 13.23
C GLU A 116 -5.82 -3.82 13.25
N ALA A 117 -6.22 -4.61 12.26
CA ALA A 117 -5.87 -6.03 12.15
C ALA A 117 -4.42 -6.29 11.67
N MET A 118 -3.55 -5.27 11.57
CA MET A 118 -2.16 -5.39 11.12
C MET A 118 -1.14 -4.89 12.17
N SER A 119 -1.29 -5.36 13.40
CA SER A 119 -0.78 -4.74 14.62
C SER A 119 0.66 -5.08 15.04
N THR A 120 1.54 -5.56 14.14
CA THR A 120 2.96 -5.79 14.52
C THR A 120 3.90 -4.78 13.86
N PRO A 121 4.45 -3.80 14.62
CA PRO A 121 5.36 -2.77 14.11
C PRO A 121 6.70 -3.32 13.57
N THR A 122 7.09 -4.52 13.99
CA THR A 122 8.43 -5.09 13.73
C THR A 122 8.55 -5.85 12.41
N GLN A 123 7.43 -6.23 11.78
CA GLN A 123 7.45 -6.83 10.44
C GLN A 123 6.27 -6.35 9.60
N ALA A 124 6.56 -5.58 8.55
CA ALA A 124 5.55 -5.18 7.59
C ALA A 124 4.94 -6.42 6.91
N SER A 125 3.62 -6.54 6.98
CA SER A 125 2.88 -7.59 6.28
C SER A 125 3.07 -7.51 4.77
N ASP A 126 2.90 -8.63 4.06
CA ASP A 126 2.97 -8.65 2.59
C ASP A 126 1.96 -7.72 1.91
N SER A 127 0.81 -7.48 2.56
CA SER A 127 -0.20 -6.53 2.11
C SER A 127 0.25 -5.08 2.28
N LEU A 128 1.00 -4.76 3.34
CA LEU A 128 1.60 -3.43 3.57
C LEU A 128 2.76 -3.16 2.61
N LYS A 129 3.66 -4.14 2.41
CA LYS A 129 4.70 -4.06 1.37
C LYS A 129 4.12 -3.90 -0.03
N ARG A 130 2.92 -4.43 -0.26
CA ARG A 130 2.20 -4.25 -1.53
C ARG A 130 1.63 -2.86 -1.65
N ALA A 131 0.96 -2.36 -0.61
CA ALA A 131 0.44 -1.02 -0.55
C ALA A 131 1.54 0.00 -0.84
N TRP A 132 2.70 -0.15 -0.18
CA TRP A 132 3.88 0.68 -0.41
C TRP A 132 4.34 0.70 -1.86
N ARG A 133 4.64 -0.47 -2.45
CA ARG A 133 5.10 -0.57 -3.84
C ARG A 133 4.09 0.02 -4.83
N LEU A 134 2.80 -0.22 -4.61
CA LEU A 134 1.74 0.29 -5.48
C LEU A 134 1.54 1.80 -5.31
N ALA A 135 1.66 2.33 -4.09
CA ALA A 135 1.58 3.76 -3.80
C ALA A 135 2.77 4.50 -4.42
N CYS A 136 3.99 4.00 -4.19
CA CYS A 136 5.19 4.54 -4.84
C CYS A 136 5.07 4.53 -6.36
N ALA A 137 4.61 3.43 -6.96
CA ALA A 137 4.38 3.38 -8.41
C ALA A 137 3.23 4.29 -8.88
N HIS A 138 2.23 4.56 -8.04
CA HIS A 138 1.14 5.49 -8.34
C HIS A 138 1.66 6.93 -8.43
N GLU A 139 2.59 7.28 -7.54
CA GLU A 139 3.14 8.63 -7.41
C GLU A 139 4.53 8.82 -8.06
N LYS A 140 5.02 7.80 -8.77
CA LYS A 140 6.34 7.78 -9.42
C LYS A 140 7.53 7.96 -8.46
N ILE A 141 7.42 7.40 -7.25
CA ILE A 141 8.47 7.38 -6.24
C ILE A 141 9.25 6.05 -6.35
N ASN A 142 10.56 6.08 -6.13
CA ASN A 142 11.36 4.86 -6.01
C ASN A 142 11.09 4.17 -4.65
N PRO A 143 10.55 2.94 -4.62
CA PRO A 143 10.21 2.28 -3.36
C PRO A 143 11.42 1.81 -2.54
N LYS A 144 12.63 1.74 -3.13
CA LYS A 144 13.87 1.34 -2.45
C LYS A 144 14.63 2.52 -1.84
N ALA A 145 14.52 3.68 -2.49
CA ALA A 145 15.14 4.94 -2.06
C ALA A 145 14.09 6.06 -2.22
N PRO A 146 13.06 6.08 -1.35
CA PRO A 146 11.98 7.06 -1.45
C PRO A 146 12.47 8.45 -1.05
N GLU A 147 12.34 9.43 -1.95
CA GLU A 147 12.62 10.84 -1.64
C GLU A 147 11.55 11.47 -0.73
N ARG A 148 10.34 10.88 -0.71
CA ARG A 148 9.22 11.28 0.14
C ARG A 148 8.29 10.09 0.38
N LEU A 149 7.43 10.19 1.40
CA LEU A 149 6.35 9.24 1.62
C LEU A 149 5.26 9.42 0.54
N PRO A 150 4.68 8.33 0.02
CA PRO A 150 3.44 8.39 -0.75
C PRO A 150 2.30 8.98 0.09
N ARG A 151 1.33 9.66 -0.52
CA ARG A 151 0.20 10.34 0.12
C ARG A 151 -0.47 9.46 1.17
N LEU A 152 -0.81 8.23 0.81
CA LEU A 152 -1.45 7.27 1.71
C LEU A 152 -0.67 6.98 3.00
N PHE A 153 0.66 7.05 2.97
CA PHE A 153 1.53 6.83 4.13
C PHE A 153 1.86 8.13 4.86
N ALA A 154 1.75 9.29 4.21
CA ALA A 154 2.01 10.58 4.82
C ALA A 154 0.77 11.19 5.50
N LEU A 155 -0.42 10.82 5.04
CA LEU A 155 -1.66 11.55 5.31
C LEU A 155 -1.98 11.68 6.79
N ASP A 156 -1.94 10.57 7.53
CA ASP A 156 -2.32 10.57 8.95
C ASP A 156 -1.44 11.50 9.79
N ALA A 157 -0.12 11.45 9.55
CA ALA A 157 0.83 12.33 10.22
C ALA A 157 0.66 13.79 9.80
N ALA A 158 0.39 14.05 8.51
CA ALA A 158 0.18 15.40 7.99
C ALA A 158 -1.10 16.06 8.54
N LEU A 159 -2.14 15.26 8.78
CA LEU A 159 -3.42 15.73 9.30
C LEU A 159 -3.52 15.68 10.84
N GLY A 160 -2.52 15.12 11.53
CA GLY A 160 -2.53 14.99 12.98
C GLY A 160 -3.62 14.04 13.50
N ILE A 161 -3.90 12.95 12.78
CA ILE A 161 -4.99 12.03 13.08
C ILE A 161 -4.72 11.30 14.41
N ALA A 162 -5.65 11.44 15.37
CA ALA A 162 -5.61 10.67 16.61
C ALA A 162 -5.74 9.16 16.31
N GLY A 163 -4.76 8.39 16.80
CA GLY A 163 -4.63 6.95 16.49
C GLY A 163 -4.17 6.64 15.06
N GLY A 164 -3.74 7.66 14.31
CA GLY A 164 -3.24 7.50 12.95
C GLY A 164 -1.85 6.87 12.88
N PHE A 165 -1.48 6.42 11.69
CA PHE A 165 -0.18 5.81 11.43
C PHE A 165 0.88 6.88 11.13
N VAL A 166 2.02 6.81 11.82
CA VAL A 166 3.17 7.67 11.56
C VAL A 166 4.28 6.83 10.93
N TYR A 167 4.62 7.14 9.68
CA TYR A 167 5.71 6.51 8.95
C TYR A 167 6.91 7.45 8.87
N GLN A 168 8.12 6.89 8.90
CA GLN A 168 9.37 7.64 8.74
C GLN A 168 10.23 7.03 7.63
N LEU A 169 10.93 7.88 6.88
CA LEU A 169 11.84 7.46 5.80
C LEU A 169 13.11 6.82 6.38
N ASP A 170 13.74 7.48 7.37
CA ASP A 170 15.01 7.09 7.95
C ASP A 170 14.89 6.77 9.45
N CYS A 171 14.75 5.48 9.77
CA CYS A 171 14.55 5.03 11.15
C CYS A 171 15.83 5.01 11.99
N LEU A 172 17.01 5.04 11.34
CA LEU A 172 18.32 5.09 12.01
C LEU A 172 18.65 6.50 12.55
N ALA A 173 18.07 7.57 11.99
CA ALA A 173 18.21 8.92 12.54
C ALA A 173 17.24 9.17 13.72
N ALA A 174 16.12 8.43 13.76
CA ALA A 174 15.08 8.57 14.78
C ALA A 174 15.38 7.80 16.07
N SER A 175 16.33 6.85 16.06
CA SER A 175 16.75 6.11 17.27
C SER A 175 17.54 6.94 18.29
N GLY A 176 17.76 8.24 18.04
CA GLY A 176 18.42 9.17 18.95
C GLY A 176 17.52 9.83 20.01
N GLY A 177 16.21 9.56 20.03
CA GLY A 177 15.34 10.16 21.05
C GLY A 177 13.90 9.72 20.93
N ALA A 178 13.43 9.02 21.97
CA ALA A 178 12.08 8.48 22.17
C ALA A 178 11.73 7.25 21.32
N ALA A 179 11.42 6.16 22.02
CA ALA A 179 10.76 4.97 21.49
C ALA A 179 9.34 5.35 20.99
N GLY A 180 9.27 5.95 19.81
CA GLY A 180 8.02 6.27 19.13
C GLY A 180 7.55 5.09 18.28
N SER A 181 6.25 4.84 18.28
CA SER A 181 5.52 3.80 17.52
C SER A 181 5.52 4.00 16.00
N GLY A 182 6.63 4.45 15.43
CA GLY A 182 6.77 4.78 14.00
C GLY A 182 7.00 3.55 13.14
N TYR A 183 6.28 3.42 12.04
CA TYR A 183 6.48 2.37 11.04
C TYR A 183 7.61 2.77 10.08
N CYS A 184 8.56 1.85 9.86
CA CYS A 184 9.73 2.17 9.07
C CYS A 184 9.52 1.96 7.57
N ALA A 185 9.54 3.04 6.78
CA ALA A 185 9.31 2.97 5.34
C ALA A 185 10.41 2.22 4.58
N SER A 186 11.67 2.38 4.98
CA SER A 186 12.82 1.69 4.34
C SER A 186 12.76 0.17 4.52
N HIS A 187 12.29 -0.33 5.67
CA HIS A 187 12.06 -1.77 5.90
C HIS A 187 10.85 -2.33 5.13
N ILE A 188 9.88 -1.49 4.75
CA ILE A 188 8.75 -1.91 3.89
C ILE A 188 9.23 -2.10 2.43
N GLY A 189 10.18 -1.28 1.97
CA GLY A 189 10.76 -1.36 0.62
C GLY A 189 11.80 -2.47 0.43
N CYS A 190 12.54 -2.84 1.48
CA CYS A 190 13.62 -3.82 1.46
C CYS A 190 13.24 -5.12 2.20
N SER A 191 12.71 -6.11 1.48
CA SER A 191 12.86 -7.54 1.82
C SER A 191 12.12 -8.39 0.80
N GLY A 192 12.74 -8.53 -0.36
CA GLY A 192 12.40 -9.52 -1.37
C GLY A 192 13.66 -10.26 -1.76
N SER A 193 14.16 -11.09 -0.84
CA SER A 193 14.96 -12.30 -1.05
C SER A 193 15.44 -12.79 0.32
N SER A 194 15.29 -14.08 0.58
CA SER A 194 16.08 -14.79 1.59
C SER A 194 17.56 -14.48 1.37
N GLY A 195 18.14 -13.66 2.24
CA GLY A 195 19.52 -13.21 2.18
C GLY A 195 19.70 -12.08 3.18
N GLY A 196 20.30 -12.41 4.32
CA GLY A 196 20.47 -11.51 5.45
C GLY A 196 21.17 -10.22 5.05
N CYS A 197 20.64 -9.09 5.51
CA CYS A 197 21.39 -7.86 5.64
C CYS A 197 22.25 -7.98 6.91
N SER A 198 23.39 -8.65 6.81
CA SER A 198 24.49 -8.39 7.73
C SER A 198 25.11 -7.07 7.29
N GLY A 199 24.97 -6.05 8.13
CA GLY A 199 25.81 -4.86 8.01
C GLY A 199 27.23 -5.25 8.37
N ASP A 200 28.10 -5.31 7.38
CA ASP A 200 29.54 -5.31 7.54
C ASP A 200 29.99 -3.88 7.87
N SER A 201 29.93 -3.54 9.16
CA SER A 201 30.79 -2.51 9.72
C SER A 201 32.22 -3.03 9.68
N GLY A 202 33.06 -2.38 8.88
CA GLY A 202 34.49 -2.65 8.83
C GLY A 202 35.16 -2.47 10.19
N SER A 203 35.96 -3.46 10.56
CA SER A 203 37.17 -3.28 11.36
C SER A 203 38.19 -4.27 10.81
N SER A 204 39.08 -3.74 9.96
CA SER A 204 40.32 -4.40 9.60
C SER A 204 41.27 -4.20 10.77
N ASP A 205 41.38 -5.19 11.66
CA ASP A 205 42.45 -5.23 12.66
C ASP A 205 42.97 -6.65 12.85
N GLY A 206 44.26 -6.82 12.53
CA GLY A 206 45.23 -7.61 13.28
C GLY A 206 45.02 -9.13 13.44
N GLY A 207 45.78 -9.89 12.64
CA GLY A 207 46.79 -10.86 13.12
C GLY A 207 46.40 -12.07 13.99
N GLY A 208 46.91 -13.24 13.60
CA GLY A 208 47.39 -14.23 14.57
C GLY A 208 46.77 -15.63 14.53
N CYS A 209 47.50 -16.56 13.91
CA CYS A 209 47.83 -17.93 14.34
C CYS A 209 46.82 -18.83 15.09
N GLY A 210 46.60 -20.03 14.52
CA GLY A 210 46.99 -21.29 15.18
C GLY A 210 45.89 -22.21 15.75
N GLY A 211 45.89 -23.46 15.29
CA GLY A 211 45.61 -24.62 16.16
C GLY A 211 44.40 -25.52 15.84
N GLY A 212 44.68 -26.72 15.33
CA GLY A 212 44.42 -27.96 16.08
C GLY A 212 43.03 -28.63 16.05
N CYS A 213 42.97 -29.75 15.32
CA CYS A 213 42.49 -31.09 15.72
C CYS A 213 41.12 -31.33 16.41
N GLY A 214 40.32 -32.24 15.84
CA GLY A 214 39.95 -33.49 16.54
C GLY A 214 38.45 -33.82 16.75
N GLY A 215 38.05 -35.01 16.25
CA GLY A 215 36.99 -35.92 16.77
C GLY A 215 35.52 -35.48 16.57
N GLY A 216 34.53 -36.31 16.24
CA GLY A 216 34.37 -37.77 16.33
C GLY A 216 33.02 -38.08 17.02
N GLY A 217 32.21 -38.97 16.44
CA GLY A 217 31.00 -39.58 17.03
C GLY A 217 29.71 -38.77 16.84
N ASP A 218 28.57 -39.29 16.38
CA ASP A 218 28.10 -40.66 16.11
C ASP A 218 27.11 -40.61 14.93
#